data_AF-W2D1A0-F1
#
_entry.id   AF-W2D1A0-F1
#
_cell.length_a   1.000
_cell.length_b   1.000
_cell.length_c   1.000
_cell.angle_alpha   90.00
_cell.angle_beta   90.00
_cell.angle_gamma   90.00
#
_symmetry.space_group_name_H-M   'P 1'
#
loop_
_entity.id
_entity.type
_entity.pdbx_description
1 polymer ?
#
loop_
_entity_poly.entity_id
_entity_poly.type
_entity_poly.pdbx_seq_one_letter_code
_entity_poly.pdbx_strand_id
1 'polypeptide(L)'
;IVVAPSDHLILKENEFLDDVRKSLDFVAKHRALVTLGVKPSRPETGYGYIQSSDERQGDFVKVKTFTEKPNRELAQVFMDSGEFFWNSGLFVWNVDTILEAIRRHLPDISARFDIGPEKFNTP
;
A
#
# COMPACT_ATOMS: atom_id res chain seq x y z
N ILE A 1 2.74 3.19 11.52
CA ILE A 1 2.55 4.41 10.70
C ILE A 1 1.44 4.15 9.71
N VAL A 2 0.54 5.10 9.53
CA VAL A 2 -0.45 5.11 8.45
C VAL A 2 -0.11 6.27 7.53
N VAL A 3 0.06 5.99 6.25
CA VAL A 3 0.24 6.99 5.19
C VAL A 3 -1.08 7.08 4.44
N ALA A 4 -1.67 8.27 4.41
CA ALA A 4 -2.97 8.51 3.80
C ALA A 4 -2.91 9.77 2.92
N PRO A 5 -3.43 9.71 1.68
CA PRO A 5 -3.72 10.90 0.90
C PRO A 5 -4.74 11.79 1.62
N SER A 6 -4.56 13.11 1.57
CA SER A 6 -5.43 14.08 2.27
C SER A 6 -6.71 14.41 1.52
N ASP A 7 -6.85 13.93 0.29
CA ASP A 7 -7.87 14.31 -0.69
C ASP A 7 -8.86 13.18 -1.03
N HIS A 8 -8.82 12.08 -0.27
CA HIS A 8 -9.75 10.95 -0.44
C HIS A 8 -11.01 11.11 0.41
N LEU A 9 -12.18 10.85 -0.19
CA LEU A 9 -13.46 10.78 0.50
C LEU A 9 -13.78 9.32 0.87
N ILE A 10 -13.85 9.03 2.17
CA ILE A 10 -14.19 7.69 2.70
C ILE A 10 -15.53 7.80 3.44
N LEU A 11 -16.58 7.23 2.86
CA LEU A 11 -17.94 7.30 3.44
C LEU A 11 -18.17 6.31 4.57
N LYS A 12 -17.43 5.19 4.57
CA LYS A 12 -17.58 4.11 5.52
C LYS A 12 -16.48 4.15 6.58
N GLU A 13 -16.48 5.23 7.36
CA GLU A 13 -15.39 5.55 8.30
C GLU A 13 -15.12 4.42 9.31
N ASN A 14 -16.15 3.78 9.86
CA ASN A 14 -15.99 2.69 10.83
C ASN A 14 -15.29 1.46 10.21
N GLU A 15 -15.73 1.03 9.02
CA GLU A 15 -15.10 -0.09 8.30
C GLU A 15 -13.63 0.24 8.00
N PHE A 16 -13.36 1.47 7.54
CA PHE A 16 -12.00 1.93 7.27
C PHE A 16 -11.12 1.95 8.53
N LEU A 17 -11.62 2.48 9.65
CA LEU A 17 -10.88 2.51 10.91
C LEU A 17 -10.57 1.10 11.42
N ASP A 18 -11.48 0.15 11.24
CA ASP A 18 -11.25 -1.24 11.61
C ASP A 18 -10.17 -1.89 10.74
N ASP A 19 -10.20 -1.64 9.42
CA ASP A 19 -9.15 -2.11 8.50
C ASP A 19 -7.78 -1.51 8.83
N VAL A 20 -7.74 -0.22 9.19
CA VAL A 20 -6.51 0.46 9.64
C VAL A 20 -5.98 -0.15 10.95
N ARG A 21 -6.84 -0.40 11.93
CA ARG A 21 -6.45 -1.04 13.21
C ARG A 21 -5.88 -2.43 12.98
N LYS A 22 -6.57 -3.27 12.19
CA LYS A 22 -6.08 -4.59 11.81
C LYS A 22 -4.73 -4.51 11.12
N SER A 23 -4.56 -3.55 10.20
CA SER A 23 -3.31 -3.34 9.48
C SER A 23 -2.17 -2.93 10.41
N LEU A 24 -2.44 -2.05 11.38
CA LEU A 24 -1.46 -1.65 12.40
C LEU A 24 -1.04 -2.83 13.28
N ASP A 25 -2.00 -3.64 13.75
CA ASP A 25 -1.73 -4.84 14.54
C ASP A 25 -0.92 -5.87 13.77
N PHE A 26 -1.18 -6.01 12.46
CA PHE A 26 -0.46 -6.92 11.58
C PHE A 26 1.00 -6.47 11.41
N VAL A 27 1.24 -5.21 11.03
CA VAL A 27 2.60 -4.72 10.80
C VAL A 27 3.41 -4.54 12.09
N ALA A 28 2.75 -4.54 13.26
CA ALA A 28 3.45 -4.61 14.55
C ALA A 28 4.13 -5.98 14.77
N LYS A 29 3.60 -7.05 14.16
CA LYS A 29 4.07 -8.44 14.36
C LYS A 29 4.83 -8.99 13.16
N HIS A 30 4.71 -8.35 12.00
CA HIS A 30 5.25 -8.82 10.73
C HIS A 30 6.06 -7.73 10.02
N ARG A 31 7.18 -8.11 9.39
CA ARG A 31 7.94 -7.23 8.49
C ARG A 31 7.23 -7.12 7.15
N ALA A 32 6.11 -6.39 7.13
CA ALA A 32 5.27 -6.22 5.96
C ALA A 32 4.96 -4.74 5.67
N LEU A 33 4.75 -4.44 4.39
CA LEU A 33 4.15 -3.19 3.91
C LEU A 33 2.74 -3.52 3.46
N VAL A 34 1.73 -2.95 4.13
CA VAL A 34 0.31 -3.19 3.83
C VAL A 34 -0.23 -2.06 2.98
N THR A 35 -1.06 -2.38 2.00
CA THR A 35 -1.89 -1.44 1.23
C THR A 35 -3.36 -1.87 1.31
N LEU A 36 -4.29 -0.94 1.09
CA LEU A 36 -5.72 -1.21 1.06
C LEU A 36 -6.20 -1.25 -0.40
N GLY A 37 -6.66 -2.40 -0.85
CA GLY A 37 -7.24 -2.58 -2.18
C GLY A 37 -8.72 -2.22 -2.24
N VAL A 38 -9.12 -1.46 -3.27
CA VAL A 38 -10.54 -1.15 -3.52
C VAL A 38 -11.03 -1.96 -4.71
N LYS A 39 -12.19 -2.61 -4.59
CA LYS A 39 -12.78 -3.37 -5.69
C LYS A 39 -13.09 -2.45 -6.88
N PRO A 40 -12.57 -2.71 -8.09
CA PRO A 40 -12.85 -1.87 -9.25
C PRO A 40 -14.34 -1.92 -9.60
N SER A 41 -14.94 -0.75 -9.83
CA SER A 41 -16.30 -0.62 -10.37
C SER A 41 -16.32 -0.24 -11.85
N ARG A 42 -15.15 0.08 -12.41
CA ARG A 42 -14.92 0.40 -13.82
C ARG A 42 -13.45 0.15 -14.19
N PRO A 43 -13.11 0.00 -15.48
CA PRO A 43 -11.72 -0.08 -15.93
C PRO A 43 -11.08 1.33 -15.97
N GLU A 44 -10.76 1.86 -14.79
CA GLU A 44 -10.09 3.16 -14.61
C GLU A 44 -8.62 3.07 -15.03
N THR A 45 -8.12 4.04 -15.80
CA THR A 45 -6.72 4.08 -16.27
C THR A 45 -5.87 5.07 -15.46
N GLY A 46 -6.51 5.96 -14.69
CA GLY A 46 -5.82 6.90 -13.81
C GLY A 46 -5.27 6.28 -12.52
N TYR A 47 -5.68 5.05 -12.17
CA TYR A 47 -5.33 4.39 -10.92
C TYR A 47 -4.25 3.32 -11.11
N GLY A 48 -3.50 3.06 -10.04
CA GLY A 48 -2.73 1.84 -9.90
C GLY A 48 -3.64 0.64 -9.60
N TYR A 49 -3.19 -0.55 -10.01
CA TYR A 49 -3.84 -1.82 -9.72
C TYR A 49 -2.88 -2.75 -8.97
N ILE A 50 -3.43 -3.52 -8.05
CA ILE A 50 -2.73 -4.58 -7.32
C ILE A 50 -3.40 -5.92 -7.60
N GLN A 51 -2.61 -6.90 -8.01
CA GLN A 51 -3.07 -8.27 -8.17
C GLN A 51 -2.96 -9.00 -6.84
N SER A 52 -4.05 -9.58 -6.38
CA SER A 52 -4.04 -10.51 -5.25
C SER A 52 -3.42 -11.86 -5.64
N SER A 53 -2.78 -12.54 -4.69
CA SER A 53 -2.34 -13.93 -4.85
C SER A 53 -3.23 -14.88 -4.07
N ASP A 54 -3.01 -16.18 -4.21
CA ASP A 54 -3.66 -17.21 -3.40
C ASP A 54 -3.08 -17.31 -1.98
N GLU A 55 -1.96 -16.63 -1.69
CA GLU A 55 -1.34 -16.62 -0.36
C GLU A 55 -2.10 -15.68 0.58
N ARG A 56 -2.78 -16.27 1.58
CA ARG A 56 -3.58 -15.57 2.59
C ARG A 56 -3.06 -15.80 4.00
N GLN A 57 -3.06 -14.76 4.80
CA GLN A 57 -2.78 -14.79 6.23
C GLN A 57 -3.88 -14.04 6.99
N GLY A 58 -4.90 -14.78 7.45
CA GLY A 58 -6.11 -14.19 8.05
C GLY A 58 -6.83 -13.28 7.06
N ASP A 59 -7.03 -12.03 7.45
CA ASP A 59 -7.69 -11.01 6.63
C ASP A 59 -6.80 -10.46 5.50
N PHE A 60 -5.49 -10.75 5.53
CA PHE A 60 -4.52 -10.21 4.59
C PHE A 60 -4.23 -11.17 3.45
N VAL A 61 -4.05 -10.61 2.24
CA VAL A 61 -3.66 -11.35 1.04
C VAL A 61 -2.37 -10.76 0.51
N LYS A 62 -1.43 -11.62 0.12
CA LYS A 62 -0.16 -11.16 -0.45
C LYS A 62 -0.39 -10.59 -1.85
N VAL A 63 0.19 -9.43 -2.10
CA VAL A 63 0.17 -8.79 -3.43
C VAL A 63 1.14 -9.53 -4.33
N LYS A 64 0.65 -10.04 -5.46
CA LYS A 64 1.45 -10.72 -6.48
C LYS A 64 2.18 -9.71 -7.37
N THR A 65 1.49 -8.65 -7.77
CA THR A 65 2.02 -7.64 -8.70
C THR A 65 1.34 -6.31 -8.46
N PHE A 66 2.09 -5.23 -8.73
CA PHE A 66 1.65 -3.86 -8.66
C PHE A 66 1.88 -3.20 -10.02
N THR A 67 0.86 -2.59 -10.59
CA THR A 67 0.90 -1.94 -11.92
C THR A 67 0.32 -0.54 -11.83
N GLU A 68 1.07 0.49 -12.22
CA GLU A 68 0.57 1.86 -12.25
C GLU A 68 -0.04 2.22 -13.61
N LYS A 69 -1.24 2.79 -13.58
CA LYS A 69 -1.90 3.47 -14.71
C LYS A 69 -1.88 2.67 -16.02
N PRO A 70 -2.55 1.50 -16.06
CA PRO A 70 -2.62 0.68 -17.27
C PRO A 70 -3.36 1.39 -18.40
N ASN A 71 -3.17 0.93 -19.64
CA ASN A 71 -4.03 1.33 -20.74
C ASN A 71 -5.46 0.76 -20.57
N ARG A 72 -6.39 1.22 -21.40
CA ARG A 72 -7.82 0.90 -21.26
C ARG A 72 -8.09 -0.59 -21.43
N GLU A 73 -7.42 -1.23 -22.37
CA GLU A 73 -7.56 -2.64 -22.68
C GLU A 73 -7.12 -3.50 -21.49
N LEU A 74 -5.98 -3.16 -20.89
CA LEU A 74 -5.45 -3.88 -19.74
C LEU A 74 -6.27 -3.62 -18.47
N ALA A 75 -6.76 -2.40 -18.27
CA ALA A 75 -7.70 -2.10 -17.17
C ALA A 75 -8.99 -2.92 -17.25
N GLN A 76 -9.50 -3.16 -18.47
CA GLN A 76 -10.65 -4.03 -18.70
C GLN A 76 -10.33 -5.48 -18.32
N VAL A 77 -9.20 -6.01 -18.79
CA VAL A 77 -8.75 -7.36 -18.43
C VAL A 77 -8.59 -7.52 -16.92
N PHE A 78 -8.02 -6.53 -16.24
CA PHE A 78 -7.86 -6.54 -14.78
C PHE A 78 -9.21 -6.60 -14.07
N MET A 79 -10.17 -5.77 -14.49
CA MET A 79 -11.51 -5.78 -13.92
C MET A 79 -12.23 -7.12 -14.16
N ASP A 80 -12.15 -7.66 -15.38
CA ASP A 80 -12.82 -8.90 -15.77
C ASP A 80 -12.24 -10.13 -15.07
N SER A 81 -10.94 -10.12 -14.75
CA SER A 81 -10.30 -11.22 -14.02
C SER A 81 -10.82 -11.39 -12.59
N GLY A 82 -11.28 -10.30 -11.95
CA GLY A 82 -11.67 -10.29 -10.54
C GLY A 82 -10.51 -10.43 -9.54
N GLU A 83 -9.27 -10.59 -10.00
CA GLU A 83 -8.08 -10.76 -9.15
C GLU A 83 -7.37 -9.45 -8.81
N PHE A 84 -7.74 -8.37 -9.51
CA PHE A 84 -7.12 -7.06 -9.37
C PHE A 84 -8.01 -6.08 -8.59
N PHE A 85 -7.34 -5.26 -7.78
CA PHE A 85 -7.95 -4.19 -6.99
C PHE A 85 -7.29 -2.86 -7.34
N TRP A 86 -8.00 -1.75 -7.20
CA TRP A 86 -7.37 -0.44 -7.26
C TRP A 86 -6.47 -0.25 -6.03
N ASN A 87 -5.27 0.28 -6.26
CA ASN A 87 -4.42 0.78 -5.20
C ASN A 87 -5.03 2.08 -4.65
N SER A 88 -5.38 2.10 -3.37
CA SER A 88 -5.99 3.27 -2.73
C SER A 88 -4.98 4.36 -2.34
N GLY A 89 -3.68 4.13 -2.52
CA GLY A 89 -2.64 5.06 -2.06
C GLY A 89 -2.49 5.12 -0.54
N LEU A 90 -3.26 4.33 0.21
CA LEU A 90 -3.12 4.15 1.64
C LEU A 90 -2.11 3.04 1.93
N PHE A 91 -1.17 3.32 2.83
CA PHE A 91 -0.18 2.35 3.24
C PHE A 91 -0.03 2.29 4.76
N VAL A 92 0.25 1.10 5.28
CA VAL A 92 0.48 0.87 6.70
C VAL A 92 1.75 0.05 6.88
N TRP A 93 2.65 0.50 7.75
CA TRP A 93 3.91 -0.17 8.05
C TRP A 93 4.46 0.23 9.42
N ASN A 94 5.38 -0.58 9.95
CA ASN A 94 6.28 -0.15 11.03
C ASN A 94 7.51 0.58 10.45
N VAL A 95 8.14 1.45 11.26
CA VAL A 95 9.26 2.31 10.84
C VAL A 95 10.45 1.48 10.35
N ASP A 96 10.84 0.45 11.10
CA ASP A 96 12.02 -0.35 10.78
C ASP A 96 11.89 -1.09 9.45
N THR A 97 10.67 -1.54 9.12
CA THR A 97 10.38 -2.27 7.89
C THR A 97 10.42 -1.35 6.68
N ILE A 98 9.84 -0.15 6.75
CA ILE A 98 9.91 0.79 5.63
C ILE A 98 11.34 1.31 5.42
N LEU A 99 12.10 1.56 6.48
CA LEU A 99 13.49 1.98 6.36
C LEU A 99 14.37 0.88 5.76
N GLU A 100 14.17 -0.39 6.13
CA GLU A 100 14.85 -1.51 5.47
C GLU A 100 14.49 -1.60 3.99
N ALA A 101 13.20 -1.47 3.64
CA ALA A 101 12.74 -1.50 2.26
C ALA A 101 13.34 -0.36 1.42
N ILE A 102 13.38 0.87 1.96
CA ILE A 102 14.00 2.02 1.30
C ILE A 102 15.50 1.79 1.10
N ARG A 103 16.23 1.31 2.12
CA ARG A 103 17.66 0.96 1.97
C ARG A 103 17.92 -0.06 0.88
N ARG A 104 17.08 -1.09 0.81
CA ARG A 104 17.22 -2.18 -0.16
C ARG A 104 16.88 -1.76 -1.59
N HIS A 105 15.78 -1.02 -1.77
CA HIS A 105 15.21 -0.78 -3.09
C HIS A 105 15.51 0.62 -3.64
N LEU A 106 15.87 1.58 -2.77
CA LEU A 106 16.13 2.98 -3.11
C LEU A 106 17.40 3.47 -2.38
N PRO A 107 18.57 2.83 -2.59
CA PRO A 107 19.79 3.13 -1.85
C PRO A 107 20.23 4.60 -1.98
N ASP A 108 20.04 5.21 -3.15
CA ASP A 108 20.36 6.63 -3.40
C ASP A 108 19.51 7.58 -2.53
N ILE A 109 18.26 7.20 -2.26
CA ILE A 109 17.37 7.95 -1.38
C ILE A 109 17.77 7.72 0.08
N SER A 110 18.06 6.48 0.47
CA SER A 110 18.52 6.17 1.82
C SER A 110 19.78 6.94 2.18
N ALA A 111 20.77 6.97 1.29
CA ALA A 111 22.04 7.66 1.53
C ALA A 111 21.83 9.16 1.85
N ARG A 112 20.80 9.79 1.28
CA ARG A 112 20.47 11.19 1.61
C ARG A 112 19.85 11.33 3.00
N PHE A 113 19.01 10.39 3.42
CA PHE A 113 18.48 10.37 4.79
C PHE A 113 19.58 10.09 5.82
N ASP A 114 20.55 9.24 5.49
CA ASP A 114 21.61 8.86 6.43
C ASP A 114 22.62 10.01 6.72
N ILE A 115 22.56 11.14 6.01
CA ILE A 115 23.37 12.35 6.27
C ILE A 115 22.83 13.18 7.45
N GLY A 116 21.52 13.10 7.70
CA GLY A 116 20.84 13.93 8.70
C GLY A 116 20.38 13.28 10.01
N PRO A 117 20.74 12.06 10.45
CA PRO A 117 20.18 11.45 11.66
C PRO A 117 20.25 12.35 12.89
N GLU A 118 21.37 13.04 13.06
CA GLU A 118 21.62 13.99 14.15
C GLU A 118 20.97 15.38 13.96
N LYS A 119 20.27 15.60 12.85
CA LYS A 119 19.43 16.77 12.55
C LYS A 119 17.93 16.47 12.58
N PHE A 120 17.55 15.20 12.55
CA PHE A 120 16.15 14.80 12.60
C PHE A 120 15.72 14.62 14.05
N ASN A 121 14.53 15.12 14.41
CA ASN A 121 14.01 15.10 15.79
C ASN A 121 14.89 15.84 16.84
N THR A 122 15.81 16.71 16.42
CA THR A 122 16.36 17.74 17.33
C THR A 122 15.24 18.69 17.73
N PRO A 123 15.10 19.02 19.04
CA PRO A 123 14.08 19.96 19.54
C PRO A 123 14.06 21.30 18.81
#